data_AF-A0A536J077-F1
#
_entry.id   AF-A0A536J077-F1
#
_cell.length_a   1.000
_cell.length_b   1.000
_cell.length_c   1.000
_cell.angle_alpha   90.00
_cell.angle_beta   90.00
_cell.angle_gamma   90.00
#
_symmetry.space_group_name_H-M   'P 1'
#
loop_
_entity.id
_entity.type
_entity.pdbx_description
1 polymer ?
#
loop_
_entity_poly.entity_id
_entity_poly.type
_entity_poly.pdbx_seq_one_letter_code
_entity_poly.pdbx_strand_id
1 'polypeptide(L)'
;MGPLARRLVVYLLAAWVAITVSFLLPRVVPGNPVAGAVARASQSGNCNEQCVLAIELQLGYNVHTSLWDQYTQYLGNLAHGDLGHSWSENAPVASLIVSYLPWTLVLLGIATTLAFLGGSVIGTLIAWRRGSWTDW
;
A
#
# COMPACT_ATOMS: atom_id res chain seq x y z
N MET A 1 2.82 -29.97 13.37
CA MET A 1 2.15 -28.65 13.23
C MET A 1 1.10 -28.75 12.14
N GLY A 2 -0.18 -28.51 12.44
CA GLY A 2 -1.26 -28.69 11.46
C GLY A 2 -1.13 -27.74 10.25
N PRO A 3 -1.72 -28.09 9.08
CA PRO A 3 -1.65 -27.27 7.86
C PRO A 3 -2.19 -25.85 8.07
N LEU A 4 -3.14 -25.65 8.99
CA LEU A 4 -3.61 -24.32 9.40
C LEU A 4 -2.53 -23.49 10.10
N ALA A 5 -1.80 -24.07 11.05
CA ALA A 5 -0.75 -23.37 11.79
C ALA A 5 0.38 -22.92 10.86
N ARG A 6 0.75 -23.76 9.88
CA ARG A 6 1.73 -23.39 8.84
C ARG A 6 1.26 -22.21 8.01
N ARG A 7 -0.01 -22.18 7.60
CA ARG A 7 -0.58 -21.07 6.82
C ARG A 7 -0.63 -19.77 7.63
N LEU A 8 -1.04 -19.83 8.89
CA LEU A 8 -1.06 -18.66 9.78
C LEU A 8 0.33 -18.06 9.96
N VAL A 9 1.36 -18.88 10.19
CA VAL A 9 2.74 -18.39 10.31
C VAL A 9 3.21 -17.73 9.01
N VAL A 10 2.90 -18.31 7.85
CA VAL A 10 3.24 -17.71 6.55
C VAL A 10 2.53 -16.37 6.35
N TYR A 11 1.24 -16.26 6.68
CA TYR A 11 0.52 -14.99 6.57
C TYR A 11 1.05 -13.92 7.53
N LEU A 12 1.38 -14.29 8.77
CA LEU A 12 1.97 -13.36 9.74
C LEU A 12 3.35 -12.88 9.28
N LEU A 13 4.20 -13.79 8.77
CA LEU A 13 5.49 -13.41 8.19
C LEU A 13 5.32 -12.50 6.97
N ALA A 14 4.40 -12.82 6.06
CA ALA A 14 4.13 -11.99 4.90
C ALA A 14 3.62 -10.59 5.30
N ALA A 15 2.72 -10.51 6.28
CA ALA A 15 2.25 -9.23 6.81
C ALA A 15 3.40 -8.44 7.46
N TRP A 16 4.23 -9.10 8.28
CA TRP A 16 5.39 -8.44 8.91
C TRP A 16 6.39 -7.92 7.88
N VAL A 17 6.69 -8.69 6.83
CA VAL A 17 7.53 -8.26 5.70
C VAL A 17 6.89 -7.09 4.96
N ALA A 18 5.58 -7.15 4.68
CA ALA A 18 4.89 -6.04 4.03
C ALA A 18 4.95 -4.75 4.87
N ILE A 19 4.68 -4.83 6.17
CA ILE A 19 4.74 -3.69 7.11
C ILE A 19 6.15 -3.10 7.20
N THR A 20 7.17 -3.96 7.32
CA THR A 20 8.57 -3.50 7.36
C THR A 20 9.00 -2.85 6.05
N VAL A 21 8.61 -3.43 4.92
CA VAL A 21 8.86 -2.85 3.59
C VAL A 21 8.11 -1.53 3.42
N SER A 22 6.85 -1.42 3.84
CA SER A 22 6.10 -0.15 3.83
C SER A 22 6.73 0.93 4.71
N PHE A 23 7.34 0.55 5.83
CA PHE A 23 8.07 1.46 6.71
C PHE A 23 9.42 1.90 6.12
N LEU A 24 10.14 0.98 5.46
CA LEU A 24 11.48 1.23 4.92
C LEU A 24 11.47 1.91 3.54
N LEU A 25 10.55 1.52 2.64
CA LEU A 25 10.51 1.99 1.26
C LEU A 25 10.54 3.53 1.15
N PRO A 26 9.67 4.28 1.86
CA PRO A 26 9.70 5.74 1.79
C PRO A 26 10.99 6.37 2.33
N ARG A 27 11.72 5.67 3.20
CA ARG A 27 12.98 6.14 3.81
C ARG A 27 14.23 5.81 2.99
N VAL A 28 14.15 4.78 2.14
CA VAL A 28 15.26 4.33 1.27
C VAL A 28 15.20 5.00 -0.11
N VAL A 29 14.00 5.38 -0.57
CA VAL A 29 13.86 6.13 -1.83
C VAL A 29 14.48 7.52 -1.67
N PRO A 30 15.50 7.88 -2.48
CA PRO A 30 16.13 9.19 -2.42
C PRO A 30 15.17 10.23 -3.01
N GLY A 31 14.44 10.87 -2.11
CA GLY A 31 13.42 11.86 -2.41
C GLY A 31 12.79 12.25 -1.09
N ASN A 32 13.50 13.07 -0.31
CA ASN A 32 13.08 13.43 1.03
C ASN A 32 11.65 14.02 0.96
N PRO A 33 10.61 13.34 1.46
CA PRO A 33 9.24 13.87 1.41
C PRO A 33 9.11 15.15 2.25
N VAL A 34 10.01 15.36 3.21
CA VAL A 34 10.19 16.64 3.91
C VAL A 34 10.62 17.71 2.92
N ALA A 35 11.58 17.45 2.02
CA ALA A 35 11.99 18.41 1.00
C ALA A 35 10.84 18.74 0.02
N GLY A 36 9.98 17.77 -0.31
CA GLY A 36 8.77 18.01 -1.10
C GLY A 36 7.71 18.84 -0.37
N ALA A 37 7.47 18.54 0.92
CA ALA A 37 6.55 19.31 1.76
C ALA A 37 7.07 20.74 2.01
N VAL A 38 8.37 20.89 2.26
CA VAL A 38 9.05 22.18 2.43
C VAL A 38 9.07 22.96 1.12
N ALA A 39 9.27 22.32 -0.03
CA ALA A 39 9.20 22.98 -1.34
C ALA A 39 7.79 23.47 -1.69
N ARG A 40 6.74 22.76 -1.28
CA ARG A 40 5.35 23.23 -1.43
C ARG A 40 5.03 24.35 -0.45
N ALA A 41 5.49 24.25 0.80
CA ALA A 41 5.29 25.29 1.81
C ALA A 41 6.08 26.58 1.49
N SER A 42 7.28 26.47 0.91
CA SER A 42 8.08 27.62 0.47
C SER A 42 7.46 28.32 -0.75
N GLN A 43 6.78 27.59 -1.64
CA GLN A 43 6.00 28.18 -2.74
C GLN A 43 4.78 28.99 -2.25
N SER A 44 4.22 28.66 -1.09
CA SER A 44 3.14 29.44 -0.45
C SER A 44 3.63 30.70 0.30
N GLY A 45 4.94 30.97 0.27
CA GLY A 45 5.53 32.25 0.71
C GLY A 45 5.73 32.42 2.22
N ASN A 46 5.54 31.39 3.04
CA ASN A 46 5.56 31.54 4.51
C ASN A 46 6.17 30.36 5.28
N CYS A 47 7.20 29.70 4.74
CA CYS A 47 7.87 28.61 5.46
C CYS A 47 9.26 29.06 5.97
N ASN A 48 9.30 29.47 7.23
CA ASN A 48 10.52 29.75 8.01
C ASN A 48 11.16 28.44 8.53
N GLU A 49 12.36 28.46 9.13
CA GLU A 49 13.00 27.26 9.72
C GLU A 49 12.11 26.51 10.72
N GLN A 50 11.24 27.23 11.43
CA GLN A 50 10.25 26.66 12.35
C GLN A 50 9.12 25.88 11.65
N CYS A 51 8.75 26.26 10.42
CA CYS A 51 7.78 25.55 9.59
C CYS A 51 8.38 24.22 9.11
N VAL A 52 9.67 24.20 8.74
CA VAL A 52 10.39 22.97 8.39
C VAL A 52 10.45 22.01 9.58
N LEU A 53 10.81 22.51 10.77
CA LEU A 53 10.88 21.69 11.98
C LEU A 53 9.49 21.15 12.40
N ALA A 54 8.44 21.95 12.27
CA ALA A 54 7.07 21.52 12.52
C ALA A 54 6.60 20.46 11.51
N ILE A 55 7.00 20.60 10.25
CA ILE A 55 6.74 19.62 9.20
C ILE A 55 7.53 18.33 9.48
N GLU A 56 8.80 18.39 9.89
CA GLU A 56 9.58 17.21 10.30
C GLU A 56 8.94 16.47 11.50
N LEU A 57 8.45 17.22 12.50
CA LEU A 57 7.74 16.67 13.64
C LEU A 57 6.38 16.07 13.26
N GLN A 58 5.61 16.73 12.38
CA GLN A 58 4.31 16.24 11.88
C GLN A 58 4.44 15.04 10.94
N LEU A 59 5.53 14.97 10.17
CA LEU A 59 5.83 13.86 9.27
C LEU A 59 6.38 12.63 10.02
N GLY A 60 6.57 12.71 11.34
CA GLY A 60 7.11 11.62 12.16
C GLY A 60 8.60 11.39 11.95
N TYR A 61 9.30 12.32 11.30
CA TYR A 61 10.74 12.31 11.14
C TYR A 61 11.41 12.93 12.37
N ASN A 62 11.14 12.36 13.54
CA ASN A 62 11.87 12.73 14.74
C ASN A 62 13.30 12.19 14.61
N VAL A 63 14.20 13.02 14.08
CA VAL A 63 15.65 12.77 13.97
C VAL A 63 16.26 12.40 15.34
N HIS A 64 15.57 12.74 16.43
CA HIS A 64 15.98 12.49 17.81
C HIS A 64 15.48 11.18 18.45
N THR A 65 14.69 10.35 17.74
CA THR A 65 14.19 9.06 18.27
C THR A 65 14.82 7.89 17.53
N SER A 66 15.13 6.80 18.23
CA SER A 66 15.74 5.63 17.60
C SER A 66 14.80 5.04 16.53
N LEU A 67 15.37 4.49 15.46
CA LEU A 67 14.59 3.83 14.40
C LEU A 67 13.68 2.72 14.95
N TRP A 68 14.08 2.10 16.07
CA TRP A 68 13.29 1.10 16.77
C TRP A 68 12.04 1.69 17.43
N ASP A 69 12.14 2.84 18.08
CA ASP A 69 10.99 3.50 18.70
C ASP A 69 9.96 3.92 17.63
N GLN A 70 10.43 4.47 16.51
CA GLN A 70 9.56 4.82 15.38
C GLN A 70 8.85 3.59 14.80
N TYR A 71 9.54 2.44 14.73
CA TYR A 71 8.95 1.20 14.23
C TYR A 71 7.91 0.63 15.19
N THR A 72 8.18 0.62 16.50
CA THR A 72 7.22 0.14 17.50
C THR A 72 5.98 1.04 17.60
N GLN A 73 6.16 2.36 17.49
CA GLN A 73 5.05 3.31 17.45
C GLN A 73 4.21 3.15 16.17
N TYR A 74 4.86 2.93 15.02
CA TYR A 74 4.17 2.63 13.75
C TYR A 74 3.35 1.34 13.86
N LEU A 75 3.91 0.27 14.45
CA LEU A 75 3.19 -0.97 14.71
C LEU A 75 2.00 -0.76 15.67
N GLY A 76 2.18 0.05 16.72
CA GLY A 76 1.12 0.39 17.67
C GLY A 76 -0.03 1.13 17.00
N ASN A 77 0.26 2.14 16.18
CA ASN A 77 -0.74 2.91 15.43
C ASN A 77 -1.47 2.01 14.41
N LEU A 78 -0.73 1.17 13.69
CA LEU A 78 -1.29 0.21 12.75
C LEU A 78 -2.24 -0.79 13.44
N ALA A 79 -1.88 -1.26 14.64
CA ALA A 79 -2.73 -2.15 15.44
C ALA A 79 -4.03 -1.47 15.91
N HIS A 80 -4.04 -0.14 16.07
CA HIS A 80 -5.24 0.64 16.39
C HIS A 80 -6.02 1.07 15.13
N GLY A 81 -5.61 0.64 13.94
CA GLY A 81 -6.24 1.00 12.67
C GLY A 81 -5.85 2.39 12.14
N ASP A 82 -4.87 3.05 12.76
CA ASP A 82 -4.32 4.31 12.27
C ASP A 82 -3.22 4.02 11.25
N LEU A 83 -3.60 4.15 9.97
CA LEU A 83 -2.70 4.00 8.82
C LEU A 83 -1.80 5.22 8.60
N GLY A 84 -1.98 6.28 9.39
CA GLY A 84 -1.27 7.54 9.29
C GLY A 84 -1.77 8.45 8.16
N HIS A 85 -0.96 9.47 7.87
CA HIS A 85 -1.23 10.46 6.82
C HIS A 85 -0.39 10.21 5.57
N SER A 86 -1.00 10.41 4.41
CA SER A 86 -0.30 10.42 3.13
C SER A 86 0.53 11.69 2.98
N TRP A 87 1.84 11.52 2.74
CA TRP A 87 2.76 12.63 2.49
C TRP A 87 2.56 13.31 1.13
N SER A 88 1.96 12.60 0.15
CA SER A 88 1.65 13.17 -1.17
C SER A 88 0.41 14.05 -1.11
N GLU A 89 -0.66 13.51 -0.51
CA GLU A 89 -2.02 14.05 -0.59
C GLU A 89 -2.44 14.84 0.65
N ASN A 90 -1.59 14.91 1.70
CA ASN A 90 -1.88 15.55 2.99
C ASN A 90 -3.22 15.11 3.62
N ALA A 91 -3.63 13.87 3.39
CA ALA A 91 -4.90 13.32 3.84
C ALA A 91 -4.70 12.00 4.59
N PRO A 92 -5.60 11.61 5.53
CA PRO A 92 -5.56 10.29 6.15
C PRO A 92 -5.58 9.19 5.09
N VAL A 93 -4.67 8.22 5.21
CA VAL A 93 -4.60 7.08 4.26
C VAL A 93 -5.92 6.32 4.26
N ALA A 94 -6.55 6.15 5.43
CA ALA A 94 -7.86 5.51 5.55
C ALA A 94 -8.94 6.19 4.69
N SER A 95 -9.00 7.53 4.69
CA SER A 95 -9.98 8.25 3.87
C SER A 95 -9.69 8.13 2.37
N LEU A 96 -8.42 8.10 1.98
CA LEU A 96 -8.03 7.87 0.58
C LEU A 96 -8.44 6.47 0.13
N ILE A 97 -8.16 5.44 0.94
CA ILE A 97 -8.57 4.06 0.65
C ILE A 97 -10.08 4.00 0.44
N VAL A 98 -10.87 4.57 1.36
CA VAL A 98 -12.34 4.58 1.23
C VAL A 98 -12.81 5.32 -0.02
N SER A 99 -12.11 6.40 -0.42
CA SER A 99 -12.44 7.16 -1.63
C SER A 99 -12.15 6.39 -2.92
N TYR A 100 -11.05 5.62 -2.96
CA TYR A 100 -10.68 4.83 -4.14
C TYR A 100 -11.37 3.46 -4.20
N LEU A 101 -11.81 2.91 -3.05
CA LEU A 101 -12.40 1.58 -2.95
C LEU A 101 -13.53 1.32 -3.96
N PRO A 102 -14.52 2.22 -4.15
CA PRO A 102 -15.64 1.97 -5.06
C PRO A 102 -15.17 1.82 -6.51
N TRP A 103 -14.21 2.66 -6.95
CA TRP A 103 -13.67 2.61 -8.30
C TRP A 103 -12.89 1.32 -8.55
N THR A 104 -12.07 0.89 -7.59
CA THR A 104 -11.34 -0.37 -7.69
C THR A 104 -12.29 -1.56 -7.76
N LEU A 105 -13.37 -1.56 -6.97
CA LEU A 105 -14.38 -2.63 -6.99
C LEU A 105 -15.12 -2.69 -8.33
N VAL A 106 -15.50 -1.54 -8.89
CA VAL A 106 -16.15 -1.48 -10.21
C VAL A 106 -15.20 -2.03 -11.30
N LEU A 107 -13.95 -1.56 -11.30
CA LEU A 107 -12.93 -2.04 -12.25
C LEU A 107 -12.68 -3.54 -12.11
N LEU A 108 -12.51 -4.03 -10.89
CA LEU A 108 -12.32 -5.45 -10.62
C LEU A 108 -13.53 -6.27 -11.07
N GLY A 109 -14.75 -5.79 -10.82
CA GLY A 109 -15.99 -6.42 -11.23
C GLY A 109 -16.08 -6.55 -12.75
N ILE A 110 -15.81 -5.46 -13.48
CA ILE A 110 -15.81 -5.46 -14.96
C ILE A 110 -14.73 -6.38 -15.50
N ALA A 111 -13.50 -6.26 -15.01
CA ALA A 111 -12.37 -7.06 -15.45
C ALA A 111 -12.60 -8.56 -15.21
N THR A 112 -13.11 -8.92 -14.03
CA THR A 112 -13.43 -10.32 -13.69
C THR A 112 -14.56 -10.86 -14.54
N THR A 113 -15.61 -10.05 -14.78
CA THR A 113 -16.73 -10.45 -15.64
C THR A 113 -16.27 -10.69 -17.07
N LEU A 114 -15.47 -9.79 -17.65
CA LEU A 114 -14.91 -9.95 -18.98
C LEU A 114 -13.95 -11.13 -19.07
N ALA A 115 -13.07 -11.31 -18.08
CA ALA A 115 -12.15 -12.44 -18.01
C ALA A 115 -12.90 -13.76 -17.89
N PHE A 116 -13.97 -13.81 -17.09
CA PHE A 116 -14.82 -14.99 -16.94
C PHE A 116 -15.55 -15.32 -18.24
N LEU A 117 -16.20 -14.34 -18.88
CA LEU A 117 -16.92 -14.55 -20.14
C LEU A 117 -15.97 -14.92 -21.28
N GLY A 118 -14.91 -14.14 -21.48
CA GLY A 118 -13.91 -14.38 -22.51
C GLY A 118 -13.18 -15.71 -22.29
N GLY A 119 -12.74 -15.97 -21.06
CA GLY A 119 -12.09 -17.23 -20.67
C GLY A 119 -13.01 -18.44 -20.83
N SER A 120 -14.30 -18.30 -20.49
CA SER A 120 -15.28 -19.38 -20.68
C SER A 120 -15.56 -19.65 -22.16
N VAL A 121 -15.71 -18.62 -23.00
CA VAL A 121 -15.93 -18.79 -24.44
C VAL A 121 -14.71 -19.44 -25.10
N ILE A 122 -13.51 -18.92 -24.84
CA ILE A 122 -12.25 -19.48 -25.36
C ILE A 122 -12.07 -20.91 -24.84
N GLY A 123 -12.28 -21.14 -23.55
CA GLY A 123 -12.21 -22.46 -22.93
C GLY A 123 -13.18 -23.45 -23.54
N THR A 124 -14.41 -23.03 -23.83
CA THR A 124 -15.43 -23.86 -24.49
C THR A 124 -15.06 -24.16 -25.93
N LEU A 125 -14.57 -23.18 -26.71
CA LEU A 125 -14.12 -23.39 -28.09
C LEU A 125 -12.93 -24.36 -28.17
N ILE A 126 -11.98 -24.26 -27.22
CA ILE A 126 -10.86 -25.22 -27.11
C ILE A 126 -11.37 -26.60 -26.70
N ALA A 127 -12.31 -26.68 -25.75
CA ALA A 127 -12.91 -27.94 -25.33
C ALA A 127 -13.71 -28.62 -26.45
N TRP A 128 -14.41 -27.85 -27.30
CA TRP A 128 -15.13 -28.35 -28.47
C TRP A 128 -14.20 -28.85 -29.59
N ARG A 129 -12.99 -28.28 -29.69
CA ARG A 129 -11.93 -28.81 -30.56
C ARG A 129 -11.22 -30.04 -29.97
N ARG A 130 -11.42 -30.34 -28.69
CA ARG A 130 -10.92 -31.55 -28.03
C ARG A 130 -11.81 -32.73 -28.42
N GLY A 131 -11.35 -33.45 -29.45
CA GLY A 131 -12.10 -34.45 -30.20
C GLY A 131 -11.88 -34.37 -31.72
N SER A 132 -11.14 -33.37 -32.22
CA SER A 132 -10.65 -33.37 -33.60
C SER A 132 -9.56 -34.43 -33.78
N TRP A 133 -9.57 -35.10 -34.93
CA TRP A 133 -8.81 -36.29 -35.37
C TRP A 133 -7.28 -36.34 -35.16
N THR A 134 -6.67 -35.39 -34.45
CA THR A 134 -5.23 -35.36 -34.14
C THR A 134 -4.88 -35.81 -32.71
N ASP A 135 -5.82 -36.40 -31.98
CA ASP A 135 -5.57 -37.04 -30.67
C ASP A 135 -5.19 -38.53 -30.84
N TRP A 136 -4.19 -38.80 -31.70
CA TRP A 136 -3.42 -40.05 -31.79
C TRP A 136 -1.92 -39.72 -31.75
#